data_AF-A0A7S1W4G1-F1
#
_entry.id   AF-A0A7S1W4G1-F1
#
_cell.length_a   1.000
_cell.length_b   1.000
_cell.length_c   1.000
_cell.angle_alpha   90.00
_cell.angle_beta   90.00
_cell.angle_gamma   90.00
#
_symmetry.space_group_name_H-M   'P 1'
#
loop_
_entity.id
_entity.type
_entity.pdbx_description
1 polymer ?
#
loop_
_entity_poly.entity_id
_entity_poly.type
_entity_poly.pdbx_seq_one_letter_code
_entity_poly.pdbx_strand_id
1 'polypeptide(L)'
;SGAASGLAVGNYEWSATYTLVLLGGVFVPHYLSKHIFTVPEYLEKRFSARMRMTFTWLSILSTVLTKISVTIYSGAIILQAVLNWNMWVSSVVLLVLTTLYTTIGGLAAVVYTEVLQSAILIVGCTAVLVYGMQAVG
;
A
#
# COMPACT_ATOMS: atom_id res chain seq x y z
N SER A 1 7.48 -1.45 16.15
CA SER A 1 6.28 -2.33 16.07
C SER A 1 5.30 -1.89 17.14
N GLY A 2 4.00 -1.84 16.86
CA GLY A 2 2.97 -1.40 17.84
C GLY A 2 3.01 -2.16 19.17
N ALA A 3 3.57 -3.38 19.18
CA ALA A 3 3.83 -4.15 20.40
C ALA A 3 4.89 -3.52 21.34
N ALA A 4 5.87 -2.78 20.80
CA ALA A 4 6.96 -2.17 21.58
C ALA A 4 6.71 -0.70 21.92
N SER A 5 5.98 0.03 21.07
CA SER A 5 5.71 1.46 21.21
C SER A 5 4.27 1.79 21.63
N GLY A 6 3.42 0.76 21.82
CA GLY A 6 2.05 0.89 22.32
C GLY A 6 1.16 1.82 21.48
N LEU A 7 0.21 2.48 22.16
CA LEU A 7 -0.75 3.40 21.54
C LEU A 7 -0.11 4.64 20.89
N ALA A 8 1.16 4.95 21.18
CA ALA A 8 1.86 6.10 20.59
C ALA A 8 1.98 6.00 19.06
N VAL A 9 2.02 4.79 18.50
CA VAL A 9 2.01 4.59 17.03
C VAL A 9 0.67 5.02 16.43
N GLY A 10 -0.43 4.89 17.19
CA GLY A 10 -1.77 5.30 16.75
C GLY A 10 -1.88 6.79 16.47
N ASN A 11 -1.01 7.62 17.05
CA ASN A 11 -0.94 9.05 16.74
C ASN A 11 -0.63 9.33 15.26
N TYR A 12 0.11 8.43 14.59
CA TYR A 12 0.36 8.53 13.16
C TYR A 12 -0.95 8.44 12.35
N GLU A 13 -1.83 7.49 12.69
CA GLU A 13 -3.12 7.29 12.02
C GLU A 13 -4.10 8.43 12.29
N TRP A 14 -4.15 8.94 13.53
CA TRP A 14 -4.99 10.09 13.87
C TRP A 14 -4.55 11.35 13.12
N SER A 15 -3.24 11.61 13.07
CA SER A 15 -2.69 12.75 12.32
C SER A 15 -2.93 12.62 10.81
N ALA A 16 -2.84 11.40 10.27
CA ALA A 16 -3.14 11.11 8.89
C ALA A 16 -4.62 11.41 8.55
N THR A 17 -5.56 11.07 9.45
CA THR A 17 -6.99 11.33 9.24
C THR A 17 -7.29 12.81 9.01
N TYR A 18 -6.75 13.70 9.85
CA TYR A 18 -6.92 15.15 9.67
C TYR A 18 -6.31 15.65 8.35
N THR A 19 -5.14 15.12 8.00
CA THR A 19 -4.47 15.47 6.74
C THR A 19 -5.27 15.01 5.52
N LEU A 20 -5.86 13.81 5.57
CA LEU A 20 -6.69 13.26 4.51
C LEU A 20 -7.99 14.05 4.32
N VAL A 21 -8.63 14.48 5.40
CA VAL A 21 -9.83 15.33 5.33
C VAL A 21 -9.50 16.67 4.67
N LEU A 22 -8.37 17.30 5.02
CA LEU A 22 -7.90 18.53 4.36
C LEU A 22 -7.59 18.30 2.88
N LEU A 23 -6.93 17.19 2.54
CA LEU A 23 -6.61 16.83 1.17
C LEU A 23 -7.88 16.62 0.34
N GLY A 24 -8.84 15.87 0.87
CA GLY A 24 -10.15 15.61 0.25
C GLY A 24 -11.02 16.86 0.11
N GLY A 25 -11.05 17.73 1.12
CA GLY A 25 -11.88 18.93 1.11
C GLY A 25 -11.32 20.07 0.25
N VAL A 26 -10.01 20.29 0.29
CA VAL A 26 -9.38 21.48 -0.33
C VAL A 26 -8.67 21.15 -1.64
N PHE A 27 -7.89 20.08 -1.67
CA PHE A 27 -7.00 19.79 -2.82
C PHE A 27 -7.72 19.02 -3.93
N VAL A 28 -8.60 18.07 -3.59
CA VAL A 28 -9.37 17.30 -4.58
C VAL A 28 -10.23 18.18 -5.50
N PRO A 29 -11.06 19.14 -5.03
CA PRO A 29 -11.83 19.98 -5.95
C PRO A 29 -10.92 20.85 -6.85
N HIS A 30 -9.73 21.22 -6.34
CA HIS A 30 -8.75 21.97 -7.13
C HIS A 30 -8.07 21.12 -8.22
N TYR A 31 -7.79 19.84 -7.95
CA TYR A 31 -7.18 18.94 -8.93
C TYR A 31 -8.16 18.49 -10.01
N LEU A 32 -9.40 18.19 -9.62
CA LEU A 32 -10.47 17.81 -10.55
C LEU A 32 -10.81 18.95 -11.51
N SER A 33 -10.88 20.20 -11.03
CA SER A 33 -11.16 21.36 -11.89
C SER A 33 -10.09 21.63 -12.95
N LYS A 34 -8.85 21.15 -12.74
CA LYS A 34 -7.73 21.29 -13.68
C LYS A 34 -7.49 20.03 -14.53
N HIS A 35 -8.37 19.03 -14.43
CA HIS A 35 -8.23 17.71 -15.05
C HIS A 35 -6.84 17.12 -14.82
N ILE A 36 -6.37 17.17 -13.58
CA ILE A 36 -5.07 16.60 -13.17
C ILE A 36 -5.35 15.32 -12.42
N PHE A 37 -4.87 14.20 -12.94
CA PHE A 37 -5.17 12.87 -12.39
C PHE A 37 -3.97 12.23 -11.69
N THR A 38 -2.76 12.74 -11.93
CA THR A 38 -1.54 12.19 -11.34
C THR A 38 -0.62 13.27 -10.77
N VAL A 39 0.15 12.91 -9.74
CA VAL A 39 1.13 13.82 -9.10
C VAL A 39 2.21 14.31 -10.10
N PRO A 40 2.79 13.46 -10.97
CA PRO A 40 3.75 13.94 -11.95
C PRO A 40 3.15 14.91 -12.98
N GLU A 41 1.89 14.71 -13.36
CA GLU A 41 1.15 15.62 -14.26
C GLU A 41 0.91 16.99 -13.60
N TYR A 42 0.60 17.01 -12.30
CA TYR A 42 0.53 18.26 -11.54
C TYR A 42 1.86 19.02 -11.59
N LEU A 43 2.98 18.31 -11.39
CA LEU A 43 4.32 18.90 -11.39
C LEU A 43 4.72 19.41 -12.77
N GLU A 44 4.31 18.74 -13.85
CA GLU A 44 4.55 19.20 -15.22
C GLU A 44 3.82 20.50 -15.52
N LYS A 45 2.53 20.59 -15.19
CA LYS A 45 1.73 21.80 -15.41
C LYS A 45 2.19 22.98 -14.55
N ARG A 46 2.82 22.73 -13.39
CA ARG A 46 3.29 23.78 -12.47
C ARG A 46 4.74 24.20 -12.67
N PHE A 47 5.64 23.28 -13.00
CA PHE A 47 7.09 23.54 -13.02
C PHE A 47 7.70 23.35 -14.40
N SER A 48 7.85 22.10 -14.86
CA SER A 48 8.41 21.77 -16.18
C SER A 48 8.39 20.26 -16.45
N ALA A 49 8.56 19.86 -17.71
CA ALA A 49 8.70 18.46 -18.13
C ALA A 49 9.94 17.77 -17.54
N ARG A 50 11.03 18.51 -17.27
CA ARG A 50 12.25 17.96 -16.62
C ARG A 50 11.96 17.52 -15.19
N MET A 51 11.21 18.33 -14.43
CA MET A 51 10.82 17.99 -13.06
C MET A 51 9.90 16.77 -13.02
N ARG A 52 8.96 16.65 -13.97
CA ARG A 52 8.14 15.43 -14.13
C ARG A 52 9.01 14.20 -14.31
N MET A 53 9.97 14.24 -15.22
CA MET A 53 10.81 13.09 -15.53
C MET A 53 11.62 12.63 -14.31
N THR A 54 12.27 13.56 -13.62
CA THR A 54 13.04 13.25 -12.41
C THR A 54 12.14 12.69 -11.31
N PHE A 55 10.97 13.28 -11.07
CA PHE A 55 10.04 12.81 -10.04
C PHE A 55 9.45 11.43 -10.36
N THR A 56 9.12 11.16 -11.62
CA THR A 56 8.64 9.84 -12.07
C THR A 56 9.70 8.77 -11.84
N TRP A 57 10.95 9.00 -12.26
CA TRP A 57 12.03 8.04 -12.02
C TRP A 57 12.26 7.78 -10.53
N LEU A 58 12.33 8.84 -9.73
CA LEU A 58 12.47 8.72 -8.28
C LEU A 58 11.30 7.95 -7.64
N SER A 59 10.07 8.21 -8.08
CA SER A 59 8.87 7.56 -7.56
C SER A 59 8.80 6.07 -7.92
N ILE A 60 9.14 5.72 -9.16
CA ILE A 60 9.20 4.32 -9.62
C ILE A 60 10.26 3.58 -8.83
N LEU A 61 11.49 4.10 -8.75
CA LEU A 61 12.58 3.48 -7.99
C LEU A 61 12.20 3.30 -6.52
N SER A 62 11.64 4.33 -5.89
CA SER A 62 11.23 4.27 -4.48
C SER A 62 10.12 3.23 -4.26
N THR A 63 9.15 3.15 -5.18
CA THR A 63 8.04 2.19 -5.09
C THR A 63 8.51 0.75 -5.27
N VAL A 64 9.40 0.50 -6.24
CA VAL A 64 9.98 -0.83 -6.46
C VAL A 64 10.80 -1.26 -5.25
N LEU A 65 11.74 -0.42 -4.81
CA LEU A 65 12.66 -0.77 -3.73
C LEU A 65 11.97 -0.90 -2.38
N THR A 66 11.00 -0.03 -2.09
CA THR A 66 10.40 0.04 -0.75
C THR A 66 9.09 -0.72 -0.66
N LYS A 67 8.13 -0.47 -1.56
CA LYS A 67 6.79 -1.06 -1.43
C LYS A 67 6.77 -2.49 -1.98
N ILE A 68 7.17 -2.67 -3.23
CA ILE A 68 7.08 -3.97 -3.91
C ILE A 68 7.99 -4.99 -3.23
N SER A 69 9.25 -4.64 -2.93
CA SER A 69 10.18 -5.54 -2.24
C SER A 69 9.66 -6.01 -0.88
N VAL A 70 9.14 -5.09 -0.05
CA VAL A 70 8.64 -5.43 1.29
C VAL A 70 7.40 -6.31 1.20
N THR A 71 6.50 -6.06 0.25
CA THR A 71 5.31 -6.90 0.03
C THR A 71 5.69 -8.31 -0.40
N ILE A 72 6.60 -8.48 -1.37
CA ILE A 72 7.04 -9.81 -1.82
C ILE A 72 7.76 -10.54 -0.70
N TYR A 73 8.66 -9.86 0.02
CA TYR A 73 9.39 -10.44 1.15
C TYR A 73 8.45 -10.91 2.26
N SER A 74 7.48 -10.08 2.64
CA SER A 74 6.48 -10.45 3.65
C SER A 74 5.62 -11.63 3.19
N GLY A 75 5.18 -11.63 1.92
CA GLY A 75 4.44 -12.75 1.34
C GLY A 75 5.26 -14.04 1.30
N ALA A 76 6.55 -13.96 0.96
CA ALA A 76 7.44 -15.11 0.89
C ALA A 76 7.68 -15.74 2.26
N ILE A 77 7.81 -14.94 3.32
CA ILE A 77 7.89 -15.43 4.70
C ILE A 77 6.61 -16.19 5.09
N ILE A 78 5.44 -15.65 4.74
CA ILE A 78 4.16 -16.30 5.05
C ILE A 78 4.07 -17.66 4.32
N LEU A 79 4.42 -17.71 3.04
CA LEU A 79 4.43 -18.98 2.28
C LEU A 79 5.44 -19.97 2.84
N GLN A 80 6.63 -19.51 3.24
CA GLN A 80 7.61 -20.36 3.91
C GLN A 80 7.06 -20.92 5.22
N ALA A 81 6.37 -20.12 6.04
CA ALA A 81 5.81 -20.57 7.30
C ALA A 81 4.67 -21.59 7.13
N VAL A 82 3.86 -21.46 6.07
CA VAL A 82 2.70 -22.34 5.83
C VAL A 82 3.09 -23.60 5.05
N LEU A 83 3.92 -23.48 4.01
CA LEU A 83 4.24 -24.56 3.07
C LEU A 83 5.62 -25.19 3.31
N ASN A 84 6.44 -24.64 4.21
CA ASN A 84 7.84 -25.03 4.44
C ASN A 84 8.72 -24.96 3.16
N TRP A 85 8.37 -24.08 2.22
CA TRP A 85 9.14 -23.91 0.99
C TRP A 85 10.36 -23.02 1.18
N ASN A 86 11.37 -23.20 0.33
CA ASN A 86 12.52 -22.29 0.29
C ASN A 86 12.06 -20.87 -0.08
N MET A 87 12.61 -19.87 0.60
CA MET A 87 12.26 -18.46 0.39
C MET A 87 12.49 -18.01 -1.07
N TRP A 88 13.50 -18.56 -1.75
CA TRP A 88 13.76 -18.28 -3.16
C TRP A 88 12.61 -18.75 -4.07
N VAL A 89 12.13 -19.97 -3.85
CA VAL A 89 11.02 -20.54 -4.63
C VAL A 89 9.73 -19.78 -4.35
N SER A 90 9.45 -19.48 -3.08
CA SER A 90 8.25 -18.75 -2.66
C SER A 90 8.19 -17.34 -3.26
N SER A 91 9.33 -16.63 -3.30
CA SER A 91 9.40 -15.28 -3.88
C SER A 91 9.16 -15.27 -5.38
N VAL A 92 9.75 -16.22 -6.12
CA VAL A 92 9.57 -16.33 -7.58
C VAL A 92 8.13 -16.69 -7.92
N VAL A 93 7.53 -17.64 -7.21
CA VAL A 93 6.13 -18.02 -7.42
C VAL A 93 5.19 -16.84 -7.16
N LEU A 94 5.39 -16.11 -6.05
CA LEU A 94 4.61 -14.90 -5.75
C LEU A 94 4.75 -13.84 -6.84
N LEU A 95 5.97 -13.58 -7.31
CA LEU A 95 6.23 -12.62 -8.39
C LEU A 95 5.52 -12.99 -9.68
N VAL A 96 5.59 -14.26 -10.08
CA VAL A 96 4.95 -14.76 -11.31
C VAL A 96 3.42 -14.64 -11.18
N LEU A 97 2.85 -15.14 -10.10
CA LEU A 97 1.39 -15.06 -9.87
C LEU A 97 0.92 -13.61 -9.83
N THR A 98 1.65 -12.74 -9.11
CA THR A 98 1.32 -11.32 -8.99
C THR A 98 1.35 -10.60 -10.33
N THR A 99 2.39 -10.87 -11.13
CA THR A 99 2.51 -10.29 -12.46
C THR A 99 1.38 -10.77 -13.37
N LEU A 100 1.06 -12.07 -13.35
CA LEU A 100 0.02 -12.64 -14.20
C LEU A 100 -1.37 -12.06 -13.91
N TYR A 101 -1.81 -12.01 -12.65
CA TYR A 101 -3.15 -11.47 -12.37
C TYR A 101 -3.19 -9.95 -12.60
N THR A 102 -2.08 -9.24 -12.39
CA THR A 102 -2.01 -7.80 -12.62
C THR A 102 -2.08 -7.44 -14.11
N THR A 103 -1.39 -8.18 -14.98
CA THR A 103 -1.39 -7.92 -16.44
C THR A 103 -2.73 -8.25 -17.08
N ILE A 104 -3.43 -9.28 -16.61
CA ILE A 104 -4.74 -9.68 -17.14
C ILE A 104 -5.85 -8.73 -16.67
N GLY A 105 -5.82 -8.33 -15.40
CA GLY A 105 -6.93 -7.60 -14.79
C GLY A 105 -6.91 -6.07 -14.96
N GLY A 106 -5.74 -5.48 -15.20
CA GLY A 106 -5.58 -4.03 -15.27
C GLY A 106 -5.89 -3.32 -13.95
N LEU A 107 -5.97 -1.98 -13.97
CA LEU A 107 -6.15 -1.17 -12.76
C LEU A 107 -7.46 -1.49 -12.02
N ALA A 108 -8.54 -1.76 -12.76
CA ALA A 108 -9.84 -2.05 -12.17
C ALA A 108 -9.82 -3.33 -11.31
N ALA A 109 -9.23 -4.42 -11.83
CA ALA A 109 -9.12 -5.66 -11.08
C ALA A 109 -8.27 -5.49 -9.82
N VAL A 110 -7.17 -4.74 -9.90
CA VAL A 110 -6.32 -4.44 -8.74
C VAL A 110 -7.12 -3.71 -7.66
N VAL A 111 -7.92 -2.71 -8.02
CA VAL A 111 -8.77 -1.99 -7.05
C VAL A 111 -9.78 -2.93 -6.39
N TYR A 112 -10.43 -3.82 -7.15
CA TYR A 112 -11.35 -4.80 -6.57
C TYR A 112 -10.66 -5.74 -5.58
N THR A 113 -9.46 -6.22 -5.91
CA THR A 113 -8.70 -7.10 -5.00
C THR A 113 -8.26 -6.36 -3.72
N GLU A 114 -7.87 -5.08 -3.83
CA GLU A 114 -7.46 -4.26 -2.67
C GLU A 114 -8.64 -3.96 -1.73
N VAL A 115 -9.83 -3.71 -2.27
CA VAL A 115 -11.05 -3.50 -1.47
C VAL A 115 -11.41 -4.77 -0.71
N LEU A 116 -11.35 -5.93 -1.38
CA LEU A 116 -11.59 -7.22 -0.74
C LEU A 116 -10.54 -7.50 0.36
N GLN A 117 -9.26 -7.28 0.06
CA GLN A 117 -8.18 -7.44 1.03
C GLN A 117 -8.37 -6.55 2.26
N SER A 118 -8.79 -5.30 2.06
CA SER A 118 -9.04 -4.36 3.15
C SER A 118 -10.15 -4.87 4.09
N ALA A 119 -11.24 -5.41 3.54
CA ALA A 119 -12.31 -6.00 4.34
C ALA A 119 -11.82 -7.22 5.14
N ILE A 120 -11.05 -8.12 4.50
CA ILE A 120 -10.47 -9.30 5.16
C ILE A 120 -9.55 -8.89 6.30
N LEU A 121 -8.69 -7.88 6.09
CA LEU A 121 -7.78 -7.38 7.12
C LEU A 121 -8.52 -6.78 8.31
N ILE A 122 -9.60 -6.02 8.09
CA ILE A 122 -10.40 -5.46 9.20
C ILE A 122 -10.99 -6.57 10.07
N VAL A 123 -11.55 -7.62 9.45
CA VAL A 123 -12.11 -8.77 10.17
C VAL A 123 -11.00 -9.53 10.92
N GLY A 124 -9.88 -9.79 10.26
CA GLY A 124 -8.73 -10.48 10.86
C GLY A 124 -8.15 -9.72 12.06
N CYS A 125 -7.94 -8.41 11.92
CA CYS A 125 -7.46 -7.55 13.00
C CYS A 125 -8.43 -7.53 14.19
N THR A 126 -9.74 -7.46 13.93
CA THR A 126 -10.77 -7.46 14.99
C THR A 126 -10.77 -8.79 15.74
N ALA A 127 -10.70 -9.92 15.03
CA ALA A 127 -10.63 -11.24 15.63
C ALA A 127 -9.37 -11.38 16.51
N VAL A 128 -8.20 -11.00 15.99
CA VAL A 128 -6.93 -11.02 16.74
C VAL A 128 -7.00 -10.13 17.98
N LEU A 129 -7.65 -8.97 17.89
CA LEU A 129 -7.84 -8.08 19.04
C LEU A 129 -8.71 -8.74 20.12
N VAL A 130 -9.84 -9.35 19.75
CA VAL A 130 -10.74 -10.01 20.72
C VAL A 130 -10.04 -11.19 21.40
N TYR A 131 -9.43 -12.09 20.62
CA TYR A 131 -8.71 -13.23 21.19
C TYR A 131 -7.50 -12.80 22.01
N GLY A 132 -6.77 -11.78 21.57
CA GLY A 132 -5.66 -11.20 22.31
C GLY A 132 -6.09 -10.62 23.66
N MET A 133 -7.23 -9.92 23.70
CA MET A 133 -7.78 -9.39 24.96
C MET A 133 -8.26 -10.50 25.89
N GLN A 134 -8.84 -11.58 25.36
CA GLN A 134 -9.25 -12.74 26.16
C GLN A 134 -8.08 -13.56 26.71
N ALA A 135 -6.92 -13.56 26.03
CA ALA A 135 -5.73 -14.28 26.50
C ALA A 135 -4.92 -13.49 27.55
N VAL A 136 -5.12 -12.16 27.61
CA VAL A 136 -4.43 -11.25 28.55
C VAL A 136 -5.30 -10.92 29.77
N GLY A 137 -6.63 -10.98 29.62
CA GLY A 137 -7.59 -10.92 30.74
C GLY A 137 -7.78 -12.27 31.41
#